data_AF-A0A7C0USU4-F1
#
_entry.id   AF-A0A7C0USU4-F1
#
_cell.length_a   1.000
_cell.length_b   1.000
_cell.length_c   1.000
_cell.angle_alpha   90.00
_cell.angle_beta   90.00
_cell.angle_gamma   90.00
#
_symmetry.space_group_name_H-M   'P 1'
#
loop_
_entity.id
_entity.type
_entity.pdbx_description
1 polymer ?
#
loop_
_entity_poly.entity_id
_entity_poly.type
_entity_poly.pdbx_seq_one_letter_code
_entity_poly.pdbx_strand_id
1 'polypeptide(L)'
;EEAEAKKLLSGLALKLVEQGAEEFALTRIAPYGQNYGNLYDISSKLNACAREGEEGVGIAACFNDKEAMKKAEELQFRYREKIRHEMRELEKEKVEELSHISYFHTKKSSLGGVLAGLAMLYLPNFSKEKAVVSISGGDKKVDISGRGTERLVSKGLDLAEGMYVAASAVGGGGGGHPIAAGATIPPGKEKEFLEKLDAVLAEKMRGEK
;
A
#
# COMPACT_ATOMS: atom_id res chain seq x y z
N GLU A 1 17.03 -5.63 29.24
CA GLU A 1 16.96 -4.71 28.09
C GLU A 1 17.54 -5.28 26.80
N GLU A 2 18.87 -5.37 26.60
CA GLU A 2 19.43 -5.82 25.30
C GLU A 2 19.12 -7.29 24.94
N ALA A 3 19.22 -8.20 25.91
CA ALA A 3 18.88 -9.61 25.71
C ALA A 3 17.38 -9.82 25.39
N GLU A 4 16.50 -9.01 25.98
CA GLU A 4 15.06 -9.05 25.72
C GLU A 4 14.73 -8.49 24.34
N ALA A 5 15.36 -7.38 23.95
CA ALA A 5 15.22 -6.81 22.60
C ALA A 5 15.66 -7.82 21.54
N LYS A 6 16.81 -8.50 21.74
CA LYS A 6 17.29 -9.54 20.83
C LYS A 6 16.30 -10.70 20.73
N LYS A 7 15.76 -11.18 21.85
CA LYS A 7 14.75 -12.24 21.87
C LYS A 7 13.49 -11.84 21.12
N LEU A 8 13.00 -10.62 21.30
CA LEU A 8 11.85 -10.08 20.58
C LEU A 8 12.11 -10.02 19.07
N LEU A 9 13.24 -9.45 18.66
CA LEU A 9 13.60 -9.34 17.24
C LEU A 9 13.72 -10.71 16.57
N SER A 10 14.33 -11.69 17.23
CA SER A 10 14.39 -13.06 16.73
C SER A 10 13.00 -13.69 16.58
N GLY A 11 12.11 -13.50 17.56
CA GLY A 11 10.73 -13.99 17.48
C GLY A 11 9.94 -13.36 16.33
N LEU A 12 10.08 -12.04 16.14
CA LEU A 12 9.45 -11.33 15.02
C LEU A 12 9.99 -11.78 13.66
N ALA A 13 11.31 -11.99 13.56
CA ALA A 13 11.95 -12.47 12.33
C ALA A 13 11.39 -13.85 11.94
N LEU A 14 11.33 -14.79 12.89
CA LEU A 14 10.75 -16.11 12.66
C LEU A 14 9.29 -16.00 12.19
N LYS A 15 8.50 -15.12 12.82
CA LYS A 15 7.10 -14.94 12.45
C LYS A 15 6.94 -14.40 11.02
N LEU A 16 7.77 -13.44 10.62
CA LEU A 16 7.77 -12.88 9.26
C LEU A 16 8.16 -13.93 8.22
N VAL A 17 9.14 -14.78 8.53
CA VAL A 17 9.53 -15.91 7.66
C VAL A 17 8.38 -16.91 7.53
N GLU A 18 7.70 -17.28 8.63
CA GLU A 18 6.52 -18.14 8.58
C GLU A 18 5.38 -17.56 7.73
N GLN A 19 5.26 -16.23 7.68
CA GLN A 19 4.28 -15.52 6.84
C GLN A 19 4.71 -15.37 5.38
N GLY A 20 5.89 -15.88 5.01
CA GLY A 20 6.43 -15.78 3.66
C GLY A 20 6.86 -14.37 3.27
N ALA A 21 7.21 -13.52 4.25
CA ALA A 21 7.79 -12.22 3.96
C ALA A 21 9.21 -12.39 3.38
N GLU A 22 9.40 -11.98 2.13
CA GLU A 22 10.68 -12.13 1.43
C GLU A 22 11.67 -11.01 1.76
N GLU A 23 11.17 -9.79 1.98
CA GLU A 23 11.98 -8.62 2.29
C GLU A 23 11.44 -7.91 3.54
N PHE A 24 12.26 -7.83 4.58
CA PHE A 24 11.95 -7.07 5.78
C PHE A 24 13.21 -6.57 6.48
N ALA A 25 13.12 -5.37 7.06
CA ALA A 25 14.15 -4.79 7.90
C ALA A 25 13.67 -4.78 9.35
N LEU A 26 14.37 -5.51 10.23
CA LEU A 26 14.09 -5.51 11.67
C LEU A 26 14.60 -4.25 12.36
N THR A 27 15.66 -3.66 11.81
CA THR A 27 16.23 -2.40 12.24
C THR A 27 16.55 -1.56 11.01
N ARG A 28 16.43 -0.24 11.15
CA ARG A 28 16.75 0.70 10.08
C ARG A 28 17.49 1.88 10.66
N ILE A 29 18.59 2.28 10.00
CA ILE A 29 19.25 3.54 10.31
C ILE A 29 18.34 4.67 9.86
N ALA A 30 17.96 5.54 10.79
CA ALA A 30 17.10 6.67 10.51
C ALA A 30 17.92 7.97 10.48
N PRO A 31 17.70 8.85 9.50
CA PRO A 31 18.23 10.20 9.56
C PRO A 31 17.45 11.00 10.62
N TYR A 32 18.17 11.81 11.40
CA TYR A 32 17.59 12.64 12.46
C TYR A 32 17.73 14.12 12.09
N GLY A 33 16.61 14.85 12.13
CA GLY A 33 16.59 16.30 12.06
C GLY A 33 16.78 16.91 13.45
N GLN A 34 17.60 17.95 13.54
CA GLN A 34 17.93 18.61 14.81
C GLN A 34 16.69 19.05 15.61
N ASN A 35 15.68 19.56 14.93
CA ASN A 35 14.44 20.04 15.57
C ASN A 35 13.26 19.07 15.44
N TYR A 36 13.42 17.98 14.69
CA TYR A 36 12.30 17.12 14.28
C TYR A 36 12.47 15.65 14.66
N GLY A 37 13.65 15.26 15.18
CA GLY A 37 13.94 13.88 15.52
C GLY A 37 13.98 12.97 14.29
N ASN A 38 13.47 11.75 14.41
CA ASN A 38 13.50 10.74 13.34
C ASN A 38 12.68 11.21 12.13
N LEU A 39 13.34 11.42 10.98
CA LEU A 39 12.67 11.97 9.79
C LEU A 39 11.67 11.00 9.13
N TYR A 40 11.81 9.67 9.33
CA TYR A 40 10.78 8.73 8.88
C TYR A 40 9.49 8.89 9.69
N ASP A 41 9.63 9.16 10.99
CA ASP A 41 8.48 9.40 11.85
C ASP A 41 7.78 10.71 11.47
N ILE A 42 8.55 11.76 11.16
CA ILE A 42 8.01 13.02 10.63
C ILE A 42 7.28 12.81 9.30
N SER A 43 7.89 12.11 8.34
CA SER A 43 7.21 11.78 7.08
C SER A 43 5.90 11.02 7.32
N SER A 44 5.89 10.08 8.27
CA SER A 44 4.68 9.35 8.65
C SER A 44 3.61 10.25 9.28
N LYS A 45 3.99 11.25 10.08
CA LYS A 45 3.07 12.26 10.64
C LYS A 45 2.47 13.14 9.55
N LEU A 46 3.28 13.67 8.64
CA LEU A 46 2.82 14.50 7.53
C LEU A 46 1.85 13.73 6.61
N ASN A 47 2.19 12.48 6.30
CA ASN A 47 1.31 11.59 5.54
C ASN A 47 -0.03 11.38 6.23
N ALA A 48 -0.04 11.18 7.55
CA ALA A 48 -1.28 11.03 8.30
C ALA A 48 -2.12 12.32 8.28
N CYS A 49 -1.47 13.49 8.41
CA CYS A 49 -2.16 14.78 8.30
C CYS A 49 -2.89 14.92 6.96
N ALA A 50 -2.20 14.66 5.83
CA ALA A 50 -2.81 14.72 4.51
C ALA A 50 -3.94 13.69 4.32
N ARG A 51 -3.79 12.47 4.85
CA ARG A 51 -4.81 11.41 4.72
C ARG A 51 -6.06 11.66 5.56
N GLU A 52 -5.96 12.51 6.58
CA GLU A 52 -7.07 12.92 7.43
C GLU A 52 -7.64 14.30 7.05
N GLY A 53 -7.14 14.95 6.00
CA GLY A 53 -7.61 16.28 5.55
C GLY A 53 -7.16 17.44 6.45
N GLU A 54 -6.03 17.26 7.15
CA GLU A 54 -5.45 18.20 8.11
C GLU A 54 -4.10 18.72 7.58
N GLU A 55 -4.01 19.04 6.29
CA GLU A 55 -2.76 19.45 5.62
C GLU A 55 -2.13 20.68 6.30
N GLY A 56 -2.96 21.61 6.77
CA GLY A 56 -2.52 22.79 7.50
C GLY A 56 -1.76 22.46 8.78
N VAL A 57 -2.18 21.41 9.50
CA VAL A 57 -1.46 20.89 10.68
C VAL A 57 -0.09 20.36 10.28
N GLY A 58 -0.02 19.62 9.17
CA GLY A 58 1.24 19.11 8.63
C GLY A 58 2.21 20.22 8.26
N ILE A 59 1.72 21.27 7.58
CA ILE A 59 2.54 22.44 7.20
C ILE A 59 3.04 23.17 8.45
N ALA A 60 2.16 23.44 9.43
CA ALA A 60 2.54 24.11 10.68
C ALA A 60 3.58 23.29 11.48
N ALA A 61 3.45 21.96 11.51
CA ALA A 61 4.43 21.08 12.14
C ALA A 61 5.82 21.19 11.47
N CYS A 62 5.90 21.40 10.15
CA CYS A 62 7.15 21.68 9.46
C CYS A 62 7.80 23.01 9.91
N PHE A 63 7.03 23.99 10.35
CA PHE A 63 7.54 25.24 10.94
C PHE A 63 7.89 25.14 12.42
N ASN A 64 8.01 23.92 12.96
CA ASN A 64 8.35 23.64 14.35
C ASN A 64 7.30 24.17 15.36
N ASP A 65 6.04 24.28 14.92
CA ASP A 65 4.93 24.56 15.81
C ASP A 65 4.66 23.33 16.71
N LYS A 66 4.72 23.55 18.02
CA LYS A 66 4.63 22.46 19.02
C LYS A 66 3.21 21.89 19.12
N GLU A 67 2.18 22.72 18.97
CA GLU A 67 0.79 22.27 19.06
C GLU A 67 0.43 21.48 17.80
N ALA A 68 0.84 21.96 16.64
CA ALA A 68 0.69 21.25 15.38
C ALA A 68 1.44 19.91 15.39
N MET A 69 2.66 19.86 15.94
CA MET A 69 3.41 18.60 16.06
C MET A 69 2.70 17.58 16.96
N LYS A 70 2.17 18.02 18.11
CA LYS A 70 1.36 17.16 18.99
C LYS A 70 0.11 16.67 18.27
N LYS A 71 -0.55 17.55 17.51
CA LYS A 71 -1.74 17.18 16.74
C LYS A 71 -1.42 16.19 15.62
N ALA A 72 -0.29 16.37 14.94
CA ALA A 72 0.20 15.46 13.91
C ALA A 72 0.50 14.06 14.48
N GLU A 73 1.01 13.97 15.72
CA GLU A 73 1.20 12.70 16.43
C GLU A 73 -0.15 12.00 16.74
N GLU A 74 -1.15 12.74 17.21
CA GLU A 74 -2.51 12.19 17.42
C GLU A 74 -3.12 11.69 16.10
N LEU A 75 -2.95 12.44 15.01
CA LEU A 75 -3.40 12.05 13.66
C LEU A 75 -2.69 10.78 13.18
N GLN A 76 -1.37 10.70 13.35
CA GLN A 76 -0.58 9.53 13.02
C GLN A 76 -1.02 8.30 13.81
N PHE A 77 -1.28 8.44 15.10
CA PHE A 77 -1.77 7.34 15.94
C PHE A 77 -3.11 6.81 15.42
N ARG A 78 -4.09 7.69 15.18
CA ARG A 78 -5.40 7.32 14.64
C ARG A 78 -5.31 6.67 13.26
N TYR A 79 -4.46 7.20 12.39
CA TYR A 79 -4.24 6.64 11.05
C TYR A 79 -3.64 5.22 11.12
N ARG A 80 -2.65 5.00 12.00
CA ARG A 80 -2.06 3.67 12.24
C ARG A 80 -3.05 2.68 12.84
N GLU A 81 -3.93 3.12 13.75
CA GLU A 81 -5.01 2.28 14.29
C GLU A 81 -5.98 1.82 13.19
N LYS A 82 -6.36 2.71 12.27
CA LYS A 82 -7.20 2.35 11.11
C LYS A 82 -6.51 1.28 10.25
N ILE A 83 -5.24 1.48 9.90
CA ILE A 83 -4.48 0.48 9.12
C ILE A 83 -4.43 -0.86 9.85
N ARG A 84 -4.12 -0.87 11.16
CA ARG A 84 -4.08 -2.10 11.96
C ARG A 84 -5.42 -2.83 11.96
N HIS A 85 -6.52 -2.10 12.10
CA HIS A 85 -7.85 -2.69 12.07
C HIS A 85 -8.15 -3.34 10.72
N GLU A 86 -8.00 -2.59 9.63
CA GLU A 86 -8.27 -3.08 8.27
C GLU A 86 -7.37 -4.27 7.89
N MET A 87 -6.08 -4.25 8.24
CA MET A 87 -5.17 -5.36 8.00
C MET A 87 -5.59 -6.65 8.70
N ARG A 88 -6.15 -6.55 9.92
CA ARG A 88 -6.67 -7.72 10.66
C ARG A 88 -7.94 -8.29 10.06
N GLU A 89 -8.77 -7.44 9.45
CA GLU A 89 -9.95 -7.91 8.74
C GLU A 89 -9.55 -8.57 7.42
N LEU A 90 -8.65 -7.96 6.65
CA LEU A 90 -8.10 -8.54 5.42
C LEU A 90 -7.42 -9.90 5.62
N GLU A 91 -6.76 -10.12 6.75
CA GLU A 91 -6.14 -11.42 7.08
C GLU A 91 -7.16 -12.55 7.22
N LYS A 92 -8.41 -12.23 7.61
CA LYS A 92 -9.49 -13.21 7.81
C LYS A 92 -10.31 -13.46 6.54
N GLU A 93 -10.28 -12.52 5.61
CA GLU A 93 -11.04 -12.59 4.37
C GLU A 93 -10.40 -13.53 3.35
N LYS A 94 -11.25 -14.12 2.51
CA LYS A 94 -10.79 -14.87 1.34
C LYS A 94 -10.35 -13.87 0.28
N VAL A 95 -9.09 -13.94 -0.10
CA VAL A 95 -8.53 -13.10 -1.16
C VAL A 95 -9.13 -13.49 -2.51
N GLU A 96 -9.59 -12.50 -3.27
CA GLU A 96 -10.03 -12.71 -4.64
C GLU A 96 -8.83 -12.69 -5.57
N GLU A 97 -8.75 -13.63 -6.49
CA GLU A 97 -7.56 -13.84 -7.30
C GLU A 97 -7.89 -14.04 -8.77
N LEU A 98 -7.06 -13.43 -9.61
CA LEU A 98 -6.88 -13.76 -11.02
C LEU A 98 -5.46 -14.35 -11.21
N SER A 99 -4.97 -14.39 -12.45
CA SER A 99 -3.73 -15.08 -12.79
C SER A 99 -2.49 -14.34 -12.26
N HIS A 100 -2.46 -13.01 -12.39
CA HIS A 100 -1.33 -12.13 -12.06
C HIS A 100 -1.68 -11.09 -10.99
N ILE A 101 -2.96 -10.95 -10.64
CA ILE A 101 -3.40 -10.05 -9.58
C ILE A 101 -4.22 -10.76 -8.49
N SER A 102 -4.05 -10.31 -7.26
CA SER A 102 -4.98 -10.50 -6.16
C SER A 102 -5.66 -9.18 -5.86
N TYR A 103 -6.92 -9.18 -5.43
CA TYR A 103 -7.63 -7.94 -5.14
C TYR A 103 -8.57 -8.04 -3.95
N PHE A 104 -8.93 -6.88 -3.41
CA PHE A 104 -9.89 -6.73 -2.34
C PHE A 104 -10.61 -5.38 -2.42
N HIS A 105 -11.77 -5.31 -1.77
CA HIS A 105 -12.55 -4.08 -1.67
C HIS A 105 -12.26 -3.35 -0.35
N THR A 106 -12.14 -2.03 -0.41
CA THR A 106 -12.02 -1.17 0.78
C THR A 106 -13.01 -0.02 0.71
N LYS A 107 -13.55 0.36 1.87
CA LYS A 107 -14.51 1.48 1.98
C LYS A 107 -13.84 2.84 1.79
N LYS A 108 -12.52 2.94 1.99
CA LYS A 108 -11.79 4.21 1.94
C LYS A 108 -10.64 4.16 0.95
N SER A 109 -10.77 4.95 -0.12
CA SER A 109 -9.73 5.08 -1.15
C SER A 109 -8.38 5.53 -0.59
N SER A 110 -8.39 6.34 0.49
CA SER A 110 -7.18 6.86 1.12
C SER A 110 -6.27 5.79 1.74
N LEU A 111 -6.81 4.62 2.06
CA LEU A 111 -6.07 3.49 2.64
C LEU A 111 -5.66 2.44 1.61
N GLY A 112 -6.34 2.37 0.46
CA GLY A 112 -6.24 1.25 -0.48
C GLY A 112 -4.80 0.91 -0.87
N GLY A 113 -4.03 1.90 -1.32
CA GLY A 113 -2.64 1.68 -1.72
C GLY A 113 -1.70 1.26 -0.58
N VAL A 114 -1.95 1.67 0.66
CA VAL A 114 -1.16 1.25 1.83
C VAL A 114 -1.54 -0.18 2.23
N LEU A 115 -2.84 -0.48 2.26
CA LEU A 115 -3.34 -1.83 2.55
C LEU A 115 -2.85 -2.83 1.52
N ALA A 116 -2.92 -2.51 0.23
CA ALA A 116 -2.42 -3.39 -0.84
C ALA A 116 -0.92 -3.71 -0.67
N GLY A 117 -0.11 -2.70 -0.34
CA GLY A 117 1.32 -2.89 -0.15
C GLY A 117 1.64 -3.73 1.09
N LEU A 118 0.99 -3.45 2.22
CA LEU A 118 1.20 -4.20 3.45
C LEU A 118 0.66 -5.63 3.35
N ALA A 119 -0.50 -5.83 2.72
CA ALA A 119 -1.09 -7.14 2.49
C ALA A 119 -0.18 -8.02 1.64
N MET A 120 0.27 -7.47 0.51
CA MET A 120 1.24 -8.13 -0.38
C MET A 120 2.50 -8.55 0.36
N LEU A 121 3.05 -7.72 1.25
CA LEU A 121 4.30 -8.03 1.94
C LEU A 121 4.12 -8.98 3.13
N TYR A 122 3.08 -8.79 3.95
CA TYR A 122 3.03 -9.36 5.30
C TYR A 122 1.88 -10.31 5.55
N LEU A 123 0.82 -10.30 4.74
CA LEU A 123 -0.30 -11.21 4.96
C LEU A 123 -0.07 -12.55 4.23
N PRO A 124 -0.27 -13.69 4.91
CA PRO A 124 -0.01 -15.01 4.34
C PRO A 124 -1.08 -15.46 3.34
N ASN A 125 -2.29 -14.88 3.40
CA ASN A 125 -3.38 -15.18 2.46
C ASN A 125 -3.20 -14.51 1.08
N PHE A 126 -2.21 -13.63 0.92
CA PHE A 126 -1.86 -13.00 -0.35
C PHE A 126 -0.61 -13.65 -0.97
N SER A 127 -0.73 -14.09 -2.23
CA SER A 127 0.40 -14.64 -3.00
C SER A 127 1.49 -13.61 -3.23
N LYS A 128 2.76 -14.00 -3.02
CA LYS A 128 3.92 -13.13 -3.29
C LYS A 128 4.28 -13.08 -4.78
N GLU A 129 3.70 -13.95 -5.60
CA GLU A 129 3.90 -13.99 -7.06
C GLU A 129 2.93 -13.10 -7.85
N LYS A 130 2.03 -12.38 -7.16
CA LYS A 130 0.99 -11.56 -7.79
C LYS A 130 1.05 -10.12 -7.30
N ALA A 131 0.68 -9.18 -8.17
CA ALA A 131 0.42 -7.82 -7.73
C ALA A 131 -0.89 -7.76 -6.92
N VAL A 132 -1.00 -6.80 -6.00
CA VAL A 132 -2.20 -6.62 -5.16
C VAL A 132 -2.91 -5.33 -5.55
N VAL A 133 -4.22 -5.43 -5.77
CA VAL A 133 -5.08 -4.32 -6.18
C VAL A 133 -6.16 -4.07 -5.13
N SER A 134 -6.22 -2.84 -4.62
CA SER A 134 -7.34 -2.40 -3.77
C SER A 134 -8.37 -1.65 -4.62
N ILE A 135 -9.65 -1.95 -4.41
CA ILE A 135 -10.77 -1.28 -5.10
C ILE A 135 -11.59 -0.54 -4.06
N SER A 136 -11.85 0.75 -4.30
CA SER A 136 -12.68 1.57 -3.42
C SER A 136 -13.77 2.27 -4.23
N GLY A 137 -15.00 1.86 -3.99
CA GLY A 137 -16.17 2.37 -4.69
C GLY A 137 -16.67 3.69 -4.09
N GLY A 138 -17.15 4.57 -4.96
CA GLY A 138 -18.00 5.70 -4.62
C GLY A 138 -19.11 5.85 -5.66
N ASP A 139 -20.16 6.61 -5.32
CA ASP A 139 -21.37 6.71 -6.16
C ASP A 139 -21.12 7.23 -7.59
N LYS A 140 -20.01 7.95 -7.80
CA LYS A 140 -19.66 8.58 -9.08
C LYS A 140 -18.44 7.95 -9.77
N LYS A 141 -17.55 7.34 -9.00
CA LYS A 141 -16.27 6.83 -9.48
C LYS A 141 -15.73 5.75 -8.54
N VAL A 142 -14.94 4.86 -9.10
CA VAL A 142 -14.23 3.81 -8.36
C VAL A 142 -12.74 4.15 -8.43
N ASP A 143 -12.11 4.29 -7.27
CA ASP A 143 -10.68 4.51 -7.16
C ASP A 143 -9.96 3.17 -6.91
N ILE A 144 -8.91 2.92 -7.68
CA ILE A 144 -8.15 1.67 -7.70
C ILE A 144 -6.68 1.98 -7.42
N SER A 145 -6.03 1.16 -6.60
CA SER A 145 -4.59 1.26 -6.33
C SER A 145 -3.94 -0.11 -6.45
N GLY A 146 -2.88 -0.20 -7.26
CA GLY A 146 -2.08 -1.42 -7.43
C GLY A 146 -0.71 -1.30 -6.75
N ARG A 147 -0.22 -2.42 -6.25
CA ARG A 147 1.12 -2.57 -5.67
C ARG A 147 1.77 -3.86 -6.17
N GLY A 148 3.05 -3.76 -6.51
CA GLY A 148 3.94 -4.87 -6.79
C GLY A 148 5.20 -4.80 -5.95
N THR A 149 6.07 -5.79 -6.09
CA THR A 149 7.41 -5.81 -5.50
C THR A 149 8.46 -5.57 -6.58
N GLU A 150 9.66 -5.16 -6.19
CA GLU A 150 10.80 -5.03 -7.12
C GLU A 150 11.07 -6.35 -7.85
N ARG A 151 10.90 -7.49 -7.19
CA ARG A 151 11.00 -8.83 -7.79
C ARG A 151 9.96 -9.07 -8.89
N LEU A 152 8.74 -8.57 -8.75
CA LEU A 152 7.73 -8.69 -9.80
C LEU A 152 8.05 -7.74 -10.97
N VAL A 153 8.52 -6.53 -10.68
CA VAL A 153 8.96 -5.58 -11.70
C VAL A 153 10.14 -6.14 -12.50
N SER A 154 11.09 -6.81 -11.83
CA SER A 154 12.21 -7.47 -12.50
C SER A 154 11.81 -8.69 -13.33
N LYS A 155 10.56 -9.17 -13.23
CA LYS A 155 9.93 -10.19 -14.09
C LYS A 155 9.00 -9.58 -15.16
N GLY A 156 9.07 -8.26 -15.37
CA GLY A 156 8.28 -7.55 -16.36
C GLY A 156 6.93 -7.00 -15.86
N LEU A 157 6.65 -6.95 -14.55
CA LEU A 157 5.46 -6.26 -14.05
C LEU A 157 5.53 -4.75 -14.35
N ASP A 158 4.55 -4.23 -15.07
CA ASP A 158 4.33 -2.80 -15.24
C ASP A 158 2.88 -2.42 -14.90
N LEU A 159 2.66 -1.99 -13.65
CA LEU A 159 1.36 -1.52 -13.20
C LEU A 159 0.98 -0.15 -13.79
N ALA A 160 1.94 0.69 -14.20
CA ALA A 160 1.61 1.99 -14.78
C ALA A 160 0.92 1.81 -16.13
N GLU A 161 1.52 1.00 -17.00
CA GLU A 161 0.94 0.65 -18.29
C GLU A 161 -0.35 -0.17 -18.12
N GLY A 162 -0.34 -1.17 -17.25
CA GLY A 162 -1.53 -1.99 -16.97
C GLY A 162 -2.74 -1.17 -16.53
N MET A 163 -2.54 -0.27 -15.57
CA MET A 163 -3.61 0.63 -15.08
C MET A 163 -4.09 1.58 -16.17
N TYR A 164 -3.18 2.15 -16.96
CA TYR A 164 -3.54 3.05 -18.07
C TYR A 164 -4.40 2.34 -19.12
N VAL A 165 -3.96 1.18 -19.61
CA VAL A 165 -4.65 0.42 -20.65
C VAL A 165 -6.01 -0.09 -20.15
N ALA A 166 -6.05 -0.68 -18.96
CA ALA A 166 -7.29 -1.22 -18.39
C ALA A 166 -8.31 -0.12 -18.08
N ALA A 167 -7.89 1.01 -17.51
CA ALA A 167 -8.79 2.12 -17.21
C ALA A 167 -9.33 2.76 -18.49
N SER A 168 -8.46 2.99 -19.48
CA SER A 168 -8.86 3.61 -20.75
C SER A 168 -9.91 2.78 -21.50
N ALA A 169 -9.79 1.44 -21.43
CA ALA A 169 -10.73 0.53 -22.07
C ALA A 169 -12.17 0.65 -21.51
N VAL A 170 -12.31 1.04 -20.24
CA VAL A 170 -13.61 1.15 -19.56
C VAL A 170 -14.07 2.60 -19.36
N GLY A 171 -13.42 3.57 -20.02
CA GLY A 171 -13.77 4.99 -19.93
C GLY A 171 -13.27 5.69 -18.67
N GLY A 172 -12.24 5.14 -18.03
CA GLY A 172 -11.51 5.74 -16.91
C GLY A 172 -10.15 6.31 -17.30
N GLY A 173 -9.35 6.65 -16.29
CA GLY A 173 -7.96 7.07 -16.45
C GLY A 173 -7.07 6.45 -15.39
N GLY A 174 -5.82 6.14 -15.73
CA GLY A 174 -4.87 5.49 -14.81
C GLY A 174 -3.42 5.72 -15.21
N GLY A 175 -2.51 5.40 -14.29
CA GLY A 175 -1.06 5.53 -14.48
C GLY A 175 -0.29 5.49 -13.15
N GLY A 176 1.01 5.76 -13.22
CA GLY A 176 1.90 5.76 -12.05
C GLY A 176 3.28 5.22 -12.40
N HIS A 177 3.80 4.33 -11.55
CA HIS A 177 5.08 3.66 -11.75
C HIS A 177 4.87 2.14 -11.89
N PRO A 178 5.82 1.41 -12.50
CA PRO A 178 5.73 -0.04 -12.67
C PRO A 178 5.40 -0.80 -11.38
N ILE A 179 5.98 -0.37 -10.25
CA ILE A 179 5.76 -0.98 -8.93
C ILE A 179 4.49 -0.49 -8.20
N ALA A 180 4.01 0.72 -8.51
CA ALA A 180 2.91 1.35 -7.80
C ALA A 180 2.17 2.33 -8.71
N ALA A 181 0.92 2.01 -9.01
CA ALA A 181 0.06 2.78 -9.90
C ALA A 181 -1.37 2.83 -9.38
N GLY A 182 -2.19 3.70 -9.97
CA GLY A 182 -3.60 3.83 -9.65
C GLY A 182 -4.44 4.10 -10.87
N ALA A 183 -5.74 3.91 -10.72
CA ALA A 183 -6.74 4.18 -11.74
C ALA A 183 -8.03 4.70 -11.12
N THR A 184 -8.80 5.44 -11.90
CA THR A 184 -10.16 5.85 -11.58
C THR A 184 -11.05 5.42 -12.75
N ILE A 185 -12.12 4.68 -12.46
CA ILE A 185 -13.05 4.14 -13.47
C ILE A 185 -14.52 4.46 -13.12
N PRO A 186 -15.45 4.38 -14.09
CA PRO A 186 -16.88 4.45 -13.81
C PRO A 186 -17.36 3.28 -12.93
N PRO A 187 -18.37 3.48 -12.06
CA PRO A 187 -18.99 2.38 -11.31
C PRO A 187 -19.59 1.29 -12.21
N GLY A 188 -19.51 0.03 -11.79
CA GLY A 188 -20.02 -1.12 -12.55
C GLY A 188 -19.08 -1.64 -13.63
N LYS A 189 -17.88 -1.05 -13.77
CA LYS A 189 -16.83 -1.47 -14.72
C LYS A 189 -15.69 -2.24 -14.08
N GLU A 190 -15.76 -2.53 -12.79
CA GLU A 190 -14.69 -3.14 -11.99
C GLU A 190 -14.26 -4.50 -12.55
N LYS A 191 -15.22 -5.36 -12.89
CA LYS A 191 -14.93 -6.69 -13.44
C LYS A 191 -14.18 -6.61 -14.78
N GLU A 192 -14.70 -5.81 -15.71
CA GLU A 192 -14.10 -5.61 -17.05
C GLU A 192 -12.70 -5.00 -16.92
N PHE A 193 -12.52 -4.06 -15.99
CA PHE A 193 -11.23 -3.48 -15.67
C PHE A 193 -10.23 -4.52 -15.14
N LEU A 194 -10.62 -5.34 -14.16
CA LEU A 194 -9.74 -6.34 -13.55
C LEU A 194 -9.31 -7.41 -14.54
N GLU A 195 -10.24 -7.90 -15.37
CA GLU A 195 -9.95 -8.87 -16.43
C GLU A 195 -8.96 -8.28 -17.46
N LYS A 196 -9.15 -7.02 -17.84
CA LYS A 196 -8.24 -6.33 -18.76
C LYS A 196 -6.86 -6.11 -18.14
N LEU A 197 -6.79 -5.70 -16.88
CA LEU A 197 -5.55 -5.51 -16.15
C LEU A 197 -4.77 -6.83 -16.05
N ASP A 198 -5.42 -7.92 -15.64
CA ASP A 198 -4.79 -9.24 -15.53
C ASP A 198 -4.22 -9.72 -16.86
N ALA A 199 -4.94 -9.49 -17.96
CA ALA A 199 -4.50 -9.86 -19.31
C ALA A 199 -3.26 -9.06 -19.77
N VAL A 200 -3.23 -7.74 -19.51
CA VAL A 200 -2.08 -6.89 -19.88
C VAL A 200 -0.84 -7.28 -19.08
N LEU A 201 -0.99 -7.53 -17.78
CA LEU A 201 0.12 -7.99 -16.94
C LEU A 201 0.61 -9.38 -17.37
N ALA A 202 -0.31 -10.28 -17.76
CA ALA A 202 0.03 -11.60 -18.28
C ALA A 202 0.89 -11.54 -19.54
N GLU A 203 0.60 -10.59 -20.45
CA GLU A 203 1.38 -10.41 -21.67
C GLU A 203 2.80 -9.94 -21.37
N LYS A 204 2.95 -8.96 -20.49
CA LYS A 204 4.26 -8.37 -20.14
C LYS A 204 5.15 -9.35 -19.39
N MET A 205 4.59 -10.09 -18.44
CA MET A 205 5.34 -11.05 -17.62
C MET A 205 5.68 -12.35 -18.38
N ARG A 206 5.12 -12.57 -19.58
CA ARG A 206 5.49 -13.69 -20.48
C ARG A 206 6.68 -13.36 -21.39
N GLY A 207 7.08 -12.09 -21.47
CA GLY A 207 8.16 -11.62 -22.36
C GLY A 207 9.57 -12.10 -21.98
N GLU A 208 9.72 -12.79 -20.85
CA GLU A 208 10.96 -13.42 -20.42
C GLU A 208 10.91 -14.93 -20.71
N LYS A 209 11.31 -15.30 -21.94
CA LYS A 209 11.78 -16.65 -22.28
C LYS A 209 13.10 -16.56 -23.01
#